data_AF-A0A0P4WFX5-F1
#
_entry.id   AF-A0A0P4WFX5-F1
#
_cell.length_a   1.000
_cell.length_b   1.000
_cell.length_c   1.000
_cell.angle_alpha   90.00
_cell.angle_beta   90.00
_cell.angle_gamma   90.00
#
_symmetry.space_group_name_H-M   'P 1'
#
loop_
_entity.id
_entity.type
_entity.pdbx_description
1 polymer ?
#
loop_
_entity_poly.entity_id
_entity_poly.type
_entity_poly.pdbx_seq_one_letter_code
_entity_poly.pdbx_strand_id
1 'polypeptide(L)'
;METRRGRQLYGALLQRMKRGPDALVDGQHITLEEAFNKILEILSNGQFCACLVYEMVKVATKAIITKYKKNKVFAMKGLTHLGLLTLEVVSRQVSYDDATFTLRWQRVTFLAVSLASCWRPELYRQPAQQTRSLKYWTSMVMCRNNACPNPVLRIELLRFVAMWNLSDIMDVELGNNAIFGLMYNAIHIKARHLLPRRRVGMLSPLRSVLQQMHAAGLLGHLMLRSCSYMKRLVVGHVERSMTYLLVLMGNTARRVLWLCRKGDLTPVRSVEKLTDIMEILRLFVATQPNMELFEEPGLCQVAATTIARTCCCIVQIPDVPQASQALAKLVREMDSFFLTLIVFQKKGTIMGELQYHHARSLSFIDGKIKELQLAAFCLPESVAERQDVPERFLDSLTGRLMDTPLQLVFSGRVVDRCTLLLLKLATAVDESTGILMSDLRYVPLTDLKEEIRAWKEQHHRHPDGA
;
A
#
# COMPACT_ATOMS: atom_id res chain seq x y z
N MET A 1 -43.15 -5.30 15.73
CA MET A 1 -43.22 -5.47 17.20
C MET A 1 -41.84 -5.55 17.89
N GLU A 2 -40.74 -5.85 17.20
CA GLU A 2 -39.39 -5.99 17.78
C GLU A 2 -38.69 -4.66 18.16
N THR A 3 -39.08 -3.54 17.56
CA THR A 3 -38.43 -2.23 17.73
C THR A 3 -38.65 -1.60 19.12
N ARG A 4 -39.75 -1.92 19.82
CA ARG A 4 -40.05 -1.34 21.15
C ARG A 4 -39.22 -2.02 22.25
N ARG A 5 -39.09 -3.34 22.19
CA ARG A 5 -38.26 -4.16 23.10
C ARG A 5 -36.77 -3.87 22.88
N GLY A 6 -36.34 -3.75 21.62
CA GLY A 6 -34.98 -3.32 21.27
C GLY A 6 -34.62 -1.91 21.76
N ARG A 7 -35.55 -0.95 21.67
CA ARG A 7 -35.35 0.42 22.22
C ARG A 7 -35.30 0.47 23.75
N GLN A 8 -36.08 -0.37 24.44
CA GLN A 8 -36.03 -0.46 25.91
C GLN A 8 -34.74 -1.13 26.40
N LEU A 9 -34.32 -2.24 25.78
CA LEU A 9 -33.02 -2.85 26.05
C LEU A 9 -31.88 -1.86 25.76
N TYR A 10 -31.97 -1.12 24.65
CA TYR A 10 -31.06 -0.04 24.30
C TYR A 10 -30.98 1.04 25.39
N GLY A 11 -32.11 1.56 25.86
CA GLY A 11 -32.14 2.59 26.90
C GLY A 11 -31.51 2.12 28.20
N ALA A 12 -31.83 0.88 28.62
CA ALA A 12 -31.28 0.26 29.82
C ALA A 12 -29.76 0.03 29.72
N LEU A 13 -29.28 -0.47 28.57
CA LEU A 13 -27.87 -0.77 28.35
C LEU A 13 -27.03 0.51 28.14
N LEU A 14 -27.57 1.53 27.49
CA LEU A 14 -26.90 2.82 27.35
C LEU A 14 -26.82 3.56 28.70
N GLN A 15 -27.85 3.44 29.54
CA GLN A 15 -27.80 3.87 30.94
C GLN A 15 -26.74 3.09 31.73
N ARG A 16 -26.64 1.75 31.56
CA ARG A 16 -25.60 0.91 32.18
C ARG A 16 -24.18 1.36 31.75
N MET A 17 -23.94 1.60 30.47
CA MET A 17 -22.65 2.12 29.98
C MET A 17 -22.32 3.52 30.52
N LYS A 18 -23.34 4.39 30.70
CA LYS A 18 -23.17 5.73 31.29
C LYS A 18 -22.84 5.69 32.79
N ARG A 19 -23.36 4.71 33.53
CA ARG A 19 -23.14 4.54 34.98
C ARG A 19 -21.75 4.01 35.33
N GLY A 20 -21.04 3.41 34.37
CA GLY A 20 -19.66 2.97 34.53
C GLY A 20 -19.51 1.49 34.90
N PRO A 21 -18.27 0.97 34.87
CA PRO A 21 -17.94 -0.47 34.88
C PRO A 21 -18.18 -1.21 36.21
N ASP A 22 -18.46 -0.50 37.30
CA ASP A 22 -18.62 -1.05 38.65
C ASP A 22 -20.04 -0.87 39.21
N ALA A 23 -20.98 -0.46 38.36
CA ALA A 23 -22.38 -0.37 38.74
C ALA A 23 -22.94 -1.78 38.95
N LEU A 24 -23.34 -2.09 40.19
CA LEU A 24 -24.14 -3.28 40.47
C LEU A 24 -25.43 -3.21 39.65
N VAL A 25 -25.63 -4.22 38.81
CA VAL A 25 -26.83 -4.39 38.02
C VAL A 25 -27.45 -5.70 38.47
N ASP A 26 -28.62 -5.63 39.11
CA ASP A 26 -29.34 -6.81 39.59
C ASP A 26 -28.47 -7.74 40.46
N GLY A 27 -27.55 -7.16 41.25
CA GLY A 27 -26.65 -7.89 42.15
C GLY A 27 -25.43 -8.55 41.49
N GLN A 28 -25.22 -8.43 40.18
CA GLN A 28 -24.07 -9.00 39.48
C GLN A 28 -23.06 -7.93 39.01
N HIS A 29 -21.78 -8.24 39.17
CA HIS A 29 -20.70 -7.52 38.50
C HIS A 29 -20.66 -7.94 37.04
N ILE A 30 -21.25 -7.13 36.15
CA ILE A 30 -21.09 -7.30 34.71
C ILE A 30 -19.98 -6.35 34.28
N THR A 31 -18.91 -6.88 33.71
CA THR A 31 -17.85 -6.03 33.18
C THR A 31 -18.39 -5.19 32.02
N LEU A 32 -17.85 -3.98 31.85
CA LEU A 32 -18.23 -3.11 30.72
C LEU A 32 -18.02 -3.79 29.35
N GLU A 33 -17.07 -4.72 29.27
CA GLU A 33 -16.78 -5.54 28.08
C GLU A 33 -17.86 -6.60 27.84
N GLU A 34 -18.37 -7.28 28.88
CA GLU A 34 -19.51 -8.21 28.77
C GLU A 34 -20.83 -7.50 28.46
N ALA A 35 -21.09 -6.35 29.10
CA ALA A 35 -22.24 -5.52 28.78
C ALA A 35 -22.18 -5.07 27.32
N PHE A 36 -20.98 -4.71 26.85
CA PHE A 36 -20.76 -4.25 25.49
C PHE A 36 -20.86 -5.39 24.46
N ASN A 37 -20.30 -6.56 24.74
CA ASN A 37 -20.44 -7.76 23.91
C ASN A 37 -21.92 -8.18 23.81
N LYS A 38 -22.67 -8.20 24.92
CA LYS A 38 -24.13 -8.48 24.91
C LYS A 38 -24.88 -7.45 24.08
N ILE A 39 -24.56 -6.16 24.21
CA ILE A 39 -25.16 -5.10 23.40
C ILE A 39 -24.94 -5.34 21.92
N LEU A 40 -23.72 -5.70 21.53
CA LEU A 40 -23.38 -5.92 20.13
C LEU A 40 -23.97 -7.22 19.60
N GLU A 41 -24.07 -8.26 20.42
CA GLU A 41 -24.79 -9.49 20.10
C GLU A 41 -26.27 -9.18 19.83
N ILE A 42 -26.91 -8.38 20.68
CA ILE A 42 -28.27 -7.88 20.47
C ILE A 42 -28.36 -7.03 19.19
N LEU A 43 -27.39 -6.14 18.95
CA LEU A 43 -27.33 -5.30 17.73
C LEU A 43 -27.19 -6.13 16.46
N SER A 44 -26.48 -7.24 16.56
CA SER A 44 -26.20 -8.14 15.45
C SER A 44 -27.41 -9.02 15.07
N ASN A 45 -28.43 -9.07 15.93
CA ASN A 45 -29.63 -9.90 15.76
C ASN A 45 -30.93 -9.09 15.51
N GLY A 46 -30.90 -7.75 15.55
CA GLY A 46 -32.09 -6.90 15.31
C GLY A 46 -31.88 -5.85 14.23
N GLN A 47 -32.95 -5.35 13.58
CA GLN A 47 -32.83 -4.23 12.62
C GLN A 47 -32.66 -2.89 13.35
N PHE A 48 -31.49 -2.26 13.24
CA PHE A 48 -31.17 -0.99 13.92
C PHE A 48 -30.85 0.12 12.94
N CYS A 49 -31.30 1.35 13.27
CA CYS A 49 -30.95 2.54 12.50
C CYS A 49 -29.48 2.93 12.75
N ALA A 50 -28.75 3.29 11.68
CA ALA A 50 -27.36 3.74 11.73
C ALA A 50 -27.08 4.83 12.78
N CYS A 51 -28.01 5.76 13.02
CA CYS A 51 -27.85 6.82 14.02
C CYS A 51 -27.72 6.25 15.45
N LEU A 52 -28.48 5.18 15.75
CA LEU A 52 -28.44 4.54 17.05
C LEU A 52 -27.09 3.85 17.27
N VAL A 53 -26.64 3.08 16.28
CA VAL A 53 -25.34 2.40 16.30
C VAL A 53 -24.22 3.41 16.50
N TYR A 54 -24.25 4.52 15.77
CA TYR A 54 -23.24 5.58 15.87
C TYR A 54 -23.14 6.17 17.29
N GLU A 55 -24.27 6.52 17.92
CA GLU A 55 -24.29 7.06 19.28
C GLU A 55 -23.81 6.03 20.32
N MET A 56 -24.16 4.75 20.15
CA MET A 56 -23.71 3.68 21.04
C MET A 56 -22.20 3.52 21.01
N VAL A 57 -21.63 3.47 19.81
CA VAL A 57 -20.20 3.32 19.61
C VAL A 57 -19.45 4.51 20.22
N LYS A 58 -19.99 5.74 20.11
CA LYS A 58 -19.44 6.92 20.78
C LYS A 58 -19.44 6.80 22.30
N VAL A 59 -20.56 6.39 22.90
CA VAL A 59 -20.67 6.20 24.34
C VAL A 59 -19.68 5.13 24.83
N ALA A 60 -19.61 4.01 24.13
CA ALA A 60 -18.68 2.91 24.43
C ALA A 60 -17.22 3.34 24.30
N THR A 61 -16.88 4.07 23.24
CA THR A 61 -15.54 4.65 23.03
C THR A 61 -15.13 5.50 24.24
N LYS A 62 -16.00 6.39 24.70
CA LYS A 62 -15.74 7.25 25.87
C LYS A 62 -15.54 6.40 27.13
N ALA A 63 -16.39 5.41 27.36
CA ALA A 63 -16.29 4.53 28.53
C ALA A 63 -14.98 3.72 28.56
N ILE A 64 -14.55 3.16 27.42
CA ILE A 64 -13.29 2.41 27.28
C ILE A 64 -12.09 3.32 27.60
N ILE A 65 -12.06 4.52 27.01
CA ILE A 65 -10.98 5.49 27.23
C ILE A 65 -10.93 5.92 28.71
N THR A 66 -12.09 6.15 29.34
CA THR A 66 -12.15 6.53 30.75
C THR A 66 -11.66 5.40 31.66
N LYS A 67 -12.12 4.16 31.45
CA LYS A 67 -11.73 2.99 32.26
C LYS A 67 -10.23 2.71 32.16
N TYR A 68 -9.68 2.73 30.95
CA TYR A 68 -8.29 2.38 30.69
C TYR A 68 -7.37 3.60 30.51
N LYS A 69 -7.74 4.75 31.10
CA LYS A 69 -6.96 6.01 31.00
C LYS A 69 -5.49 5.84 31.36
N LYS A 70 -5.19 5.00 32.37
CA LYS A 70 -3.83 4.69 32.83
C LYS A 70 -3.18 3.52 32.08
N ASN A 71 -3.94 2.73 31.32
CA ASN A 71 -3.44 1.56 30.62
C ASN A 71 -3.79 1.59 29.12
N LYS A 72 -2.94 2.29 28.35
CA LYS A 72 -3.14 2.52 26.92
C LYS A 72 -3.27 1.23 26.11
N VAL A 73 -2.60 0.15 26.51
CA VAL A 73 -2.66 -1.15 25.81
C VAL A 73 -4.07 -1.74 25.89
N PHE A 74 -4.67 -1.78 27.07
CA PHE A 74 -6.05 -2.27 27.20
C PHE A 74 -7.06 -1.33 26.54
N ALA A 75 -6.84 -0.01 26.58
CA ALA A 75 -7.67 0.93 25.84
C ALA A 75 -7.66 0.62 24.33
N MET A 76 -6.49 0.41 23.74
CA MET A 76 -6.35 0.06 22.31
C MET A 76 -7.02 -1.26 21.97
N LYS A 77 -6.91 -2.28 22.84
CA LYS A 77 -7.61 -3.57 22.69
C LYS A 77 -9.12 -3.41 22.66
N GLY A 78 -9.67 -2.73 23.67
CA GLY A 78 -11.11 -2.49 23.76
C GLY A 78 -11.65 -1.70 22.57
N LEU A 79 -10.93 -0.65 22.14
CA LEU A 79 -11.33 0.15 20.97
C LEU A 79 -11.31 -0.68 19.68
N THR A 80 -10.29 -1.52 19.50
CA THR A 80 -10.19 -2.38 18.32
C THR A 80 -11.32 -3.41 18.27
N HIS A 81 -11.60 -4.06 19.40
CA HIS A 81 -12.71 -5.01 19.54
C HIS A 81 -14.07 -4.35 19.24
N LEU A 82 -14.27 -3.15 19.78
CA LEU A 82 -15.43 -2.32 19.48
C LEU A 82 -15.54 -1.98 17.98
N GLY A 83 -14.43 -1.65 17.32
CA GLY A 83 -14.39 -1.41 15.88
C GLY A 83 -14.84 -2.63 15.07
N LEU A 84 -14.35 -3.82 15.43
CA LEU A 84 -14.71 -5.09 14.78
C LEU A 84 -16.20 -5.39 14.92
N LEU A 85 -16.72 -5.33 16.13
CA LEU A 85 -18.13 -5.64 16.38
C LEU A 85 -19.06 -4.60 15.75
N THR A 86 -18.64 -3.33 15.70
CA THR A 86 -19.39 -2.32 14.96
C THR A 86 -19.49 -2.69 13.49
N LEU A 87 -18.40 -3.17 12.89
CA LEU A 87 -18.40 -3.58 11.49
C LEU A 87 -19.19 -4.87 11.26
N GLU A 88 -19.18 -5.83 12.20
CA GLU A 88 -20.07 -7.00 12.19
C GLU A 88 -21.56 -6.60 12.19
N VAL A 89 -21.93 -5.58 12.97
CA VAL A 89 -23.30 -5.06 12.93
C VAL A 89 -23.59 -4.44 11.57
N VAL A 90 -22.68 -3.63 11.03
CA VAL A 90 -22.87 -3.03 9.70
C VAL A 90 -23.03 -4.10 8.62
N SER A 91 -22.19 -5.14 8.60
CA SER A 91 -22.22 -6.18 7.58
C SER A 91 -23.51 -7.00 7.58
N ARG A 92 -24.17 -7.14 8.73
CA ARG A 92 -25.49 -7.80 8.84
C ARG A 92 -26.67 -6.90 8.46
N GLN A 93 -26.52 -5.58 8.61
CA GLN A 93 -27.59 -4.60 8.36
C GLN A 93 -27.56 -4.06 6.93
N VAL A 94 -26.40 -4.09 6.28
CA VAL A 94 -26.18 -3.55 4.94
C VAL A 94 -25.78 -4.69 4.03
N SER A 95 -26.68 -5.10 3.15
CA SER A 95 -26.29 -6.05 2.08
C SER A 95 -25.30 -5.38 1.12
N TYR A 96 -24.33 -6.15 0.63
CA TYR A 96 -23.39 -5.67 -0.39
C TYR A 96 -24.02 -5.62 -1.80
N ASP A 97 -25.18 -6.27 -1.99
CA ASP A 97 -25.93 -6.31 -3.26
C ASP A 97 -26.94 -5.17 -3.40
N ASP A 98 -27.19 -4.39 -2.34
CA ASP A 98 -28.30 -3.46 -2.28
C ASP A 98 -27.81 -1.99 -2.15
N ALA A 99 -28.60 -1.04 -2.66
CA ALA A 99 -28.29 0.40 -2.66
C ALA A 99 -28.34 1.06 -1.27
N THR A 100 -28.34 0.25 -0.21
CA THR A 100 -28.61 0.65 1.18
C THR A 100 -27.38 1.10 1.95
N PHE A 101 -26.18 1.12 1.34
CA PHE A 101 -24.99 1.72 1.98
C PHE A 101 -24.99 3.25 1.94
N THR A 102 -26.03 3.81 2.57
CA THR A 102 -26.28 5.23 2.72
C THR A 102 -25.13 5.94 3.42
N LEU A 103 -25.07 7.26 3.26
CA LEU A 103 -24.12 8.13 3.96
C LEU A 103 -24.09 7.90 5.49
N ARG A 104 -25.23 7.49 6.09
CA ARG A 104 -25.32 7.22 7.53
C ARG A 104 -24.56 5.95 7.91
N TRP A 105 -24.71 4.87 7.14
CA TRP A 105 -23.94 3.65 7.37
C TRP A 105 -22.46 3.84 7.07
N GLN A 106 -22.10 4.59 6.03
CA GLN A 106 -20.70 4.95 5.76
C GLN A 106 -20.03 5.67 6.95
N ARG A 107 -20.76 6.55 7.65
CA ARG A 107 -20.26 7.23 8.86
C ARG A 107 -20.01 6.25 10.01
N VAL A 108 -20.88 5.26 10.19
CA VAL A 108 -20.69 4.19 11.19
C VAL A 108 -19.47 3.33 10.83
N THR A 109 -19.33 2.96 9.56
CA THR A 109 -18.16 2.21 9.07
C THR A 109 -16.86 3.00 9.25
N PHE A 110 -16.83 4.30 8.96
CA PHE A 110 -15.65 5.14 9.23
C PHE A 110 -15.32 5.21 10.72
N LEU A 111 -16.32 5.22 11.60
CA LEU A 111 -16.12 5.15 13.04
C LEU A 111 -15.50 3.80 13.43
N ALA A 112 -16.04 2.69 12.91
CA ALA A 112 -15.50 1.34 13.09
C ALA A 112 -14.03 1.23 12.65
N VAL A 113 -13.70 1.69 11.44
CA VAL A 113 -12.34 1.81 10.90
C VAL A 113 -11.44 2.59 11.84
N SER A 114 -11.90 3.75 12.31
CA SER A 114 -11.09 4.64 13.16
C SER A 114 -10.74 3.97 14.48
N LEU A 115 -11.65 3.18 15.03
CA LEU A 115 -11.47 2.41 16.26
C LEU A 115 -10.56 1.19 16.05
N ALA A 116 -10.75 0.48 14.95
CA ALA A 116 -9.92 -0.64 14.52
C ALA A 116 -8.48 -0.23 14.13
N SER A 117 -8.24 1.07 13.86
CA SER A 117 -6.91 1.59 13.52
C SER A 117 -5.87 1.45 14.64
N CYS A 118 -6.32 1.19 15.87
CA CYS A 118 -5.46 0.87 17.01
C CYS A 118 -4.95 -0.58 17.03
N TRP A 119 -5.38 -1.42 16.07
CA TRP A 119 -4.92 -2.80 16.01
C TRP A 119 -3.41 -2.89 15.77
N ARG A 120 -2.79 -3.78 16.53
CA ARG A 120 -1.36 -4.05 16.58
C ARG A 120 -1.22 -5.55 16.81
N PRO A 121 -0.87 -6.36 15.79
CA PRO A 121 -0.84 -7.81 15.94
C PRO A 121 0.01 -8.26 17.13
N GLU A 122 1.07 -7.51 17.47
CA GLU A 122 1.98 -7.79 18.58
C GLU A 122 1.32 -7.68 19.97
N LEU A 123 0.20 -6.94 20.07
CA LEU A 123 -0.51 -6.75 21.34
C LEU A 123 -1.51 -7.87 21.62
N TYR A 124 -1.86 -8.71 20.64
CA TYR A 124 -2.88 -9.75 20.79
C TYR A 124 -2.24 -11.14 20.83
N ARG A 125 -2.64 -11.97 21.80
CA ARG A 125 -2.22 -13.38 21.87
C ARG A 125 -2.90 -14.26 20.82
N GLN A 126 -4.05 -13.83 20.32
CA GLN A 126 -4.82 -14.51 19.29
C GLN A 126 -5.23 -13.48 18.22
N PRO A 127 -5.37 -13.90 16.94
CA PRO A 127 -5.85 -13.02 15.89
C PRO A 127 -7.22 -12.43 16.23
N ALA A 128 -7.53 -11.26 15.68
CA ALA A 128 -8.87 -10.70 15.79
C ALA A 128 -9.86 -11.65 15.10
N GLN A 129 -10.83 -12.18 15.86
CA GLN A 129 -11.85 -13.05 15.29
C GLN A 129 -12.86 -12.20 14.51
N GLN A 130 -12.91 -12.40 13.19
CA GLN A 130 -13.94 -11.87 12.30
C GLN A 130 -14.78 -13.04 11.78
N THR A 131 -16.10 -12.86 11.68
CA THR A 131 -16.97 -13.87 11.09
C THR A 131 -16.71 -14.00 9.58
N ARG A 132 -16.99 -15.17 9.00
CA ARG A 132 -16.91 -15.37 7.54
C ARG A 132 -17.77 -14.35 6.79
N SER A 133 -18.96 -14.05 7.30
CA SER A 133 -19.87 -13.06 6.73
C SER A 133 -19.26 -11.66 6.70
N LEU A 134 -18.58 -11.23 7.78
CA LEU A 134 -17.88 -9.94 7.79
C LEU A 134 -16.72 -9.90 6.79
N LYS A 135 -15.91 -10.97 6.73
CA LYS A 135 -14.79 -11.05 5.77
C LYS A 135 -15.31 -10.94 4.34
N TYR A 136 -16.37 -11.70 4.05
CA TYR A 136 -17.03 -11.68 2.75
C TYR A 136 -17.54 -10.29 2.39
N TRP A 137 -18.35 -9.70 3.28
CA TRP A 137 -18.89 -8.34 3.12
C TRP A 137 -17.79 -7.31 2.88
N THR A 138 -16.71 -7.36 3.67
CA THR A 138 -15.58 -6.43 3.55
C THR A 138 -14.92 -6.54 2.18
N SER A 139 -14.68 -7.77 1.70
CA SER A 139 -14.08 -7.99 0.38
C SER A 139 -14.97 -7.47 -0.76
N MET A 140 -16.29 -7.71 -0.67
CA MET A 140 -17.26 -7.28 -1.67
C MET A 140 -17.42 -5.76 -1.72
N VAL A 141 -17.48 -5.10 -0.56
CA VAL A 141 -17.59 -3.64 -0.46
C VAL A 141 -16.35 -2.94 -1.01
N MET A 142 -15.16 -3.54 -0.85
CA MET A 142 -13.94 -3.02 -1.47
C MET A 142 -14.01 -3.10 -3.01
N CYS A 143 -14.54 -4.18 -3.57
CA CYS A 143 -14.59 -4.41 -5.01
C CYS A 143 -15.65 -3.59 -5.76
N ARG A 144 -16.76 -3.21 -5.11
CA ARG A 144 -17.95 -2.70 -5.81
C ARG A 144 -18.21 -1.21 -5.52
N ASN A 145 -18.10 -0.37 -6.56
CA ASN A 145 -18.48 1.05 -6.49
C ASN A 145 -19.93 1.25 -6.04
N ASN A 146 -20.84 0.40 -6.53
CA ASN A 146 -22.27 0.49 -6.19
C ASN A 146 -22.52 0.12 -4.73
N ALA A 147 -21.73 -0.81 -4.17
CA ALA A 147 -21.83 -1.19 -2.77
C ALA A 147 -21.25 -0.09 -1.86
N CYS A 148 -20.14 0.53 -2.22
CA CYS A 148 -19.61 1.71 -1.53
C CYS A 148 -19.04 2.75 -2.50
N PRO A 149 -19.77 3.85 -2.76
CA PRO A 149 -19.30 4.88 -3.68
C PRO A 149 -18.13 5.70 -3.11
N ASN A 150 -17.82 5.57 -1.82
CA ASN A 150 -16.74 6.32 -1.18
C ASN A 150 -15.39 5.57 -1.31
N PRO A 151 -14.49 5.97 -2.23
CA PRO A 151 -13.22 5.27 -2.43
C PRO A 151 -12.30 5.33 -1.21
N VAL A 152 -12.38 6.41 -0.41
CA VAL A 152 -11.56 6.53 0.81
C VAL A 152 -12.00 5.51 1.85
N LEU A 153 -13.30 5.28 1.99
CA LEU A 153 -13.81 4.26 2.91
C LEU A 153 -13.38 2.85 2.48
N ARG A 154 -13.45 2.56 1.18
CA ARG A 154 -13.01 1.26 0.62
C ARG A 154 -11.52 1.01 0.89
N ILE A 155 -10.67 2.01 0.74
CA ILE A 155 -9.25 1.90 1.11
C ILE A 155 -9.10 1.62 2.61
N GLU A 156 -9.82 2.33 3.45
CA GLU A 156 -9.70 2.19 4.90
C GLU A 156 -10.20 0.82 5.42
N LEU A 157 -11.05 0.11 4.65
CA LEU A 157 -11.44 -1.27 4.94
C LEU A 157 -10.28 -2.26 4.86
N LEU A 158 -9.17 -1.91 4.19
CA LEU A 158 -7.94 -2.72 4.21
C LEU A 158 -7.40 -2.94 5.63
N ARG A 159 -7.77 -2.10 6.61
CA ARG A 159 -7.43 -2.32 8.02
C ARG A 159 -8.01 -3.60 8.57
N PHE A 160 -9.21 -3.97 8.13
CA PHE A 160 -9.87 -5.21 8.56
C PHE A 160 -9.29 -6.41 7.83
N VAL A 161 -8.94 -6.26 6.54
CA VAL A 161 -8.21 -7.28 5.78
C VAL A 161 -6.84 -7.56 6.39
N ALA A 162 -6.14 -6.53 6.89
CA ALA A 162 -4.85 -6.70 7.58
C ALA A 162 -4.95 -7.59 8.84
N MET A 163 -6.15 -7.78 9.40
CA MET A 163 -6.38 -8.64 10.56
C MET A 163 -6.74 -10.09 10.19
N TRP A 164 -6.85 -10.40 8.91
CA TRP A 164 -7.14 -11.76 8.45
C TRP A 164 -5.93 -12.66 8.65
N ASN A 165 -6.20 -13.96 8.77
CA ASN A 165 -5.14 -14.96 8.82
C ASN A 165 -4.79 -15.42 7.41
N LEU A 166 -3.63 -16.06 7.25
CA LEU A 166 -3.22 -16.61 5.95
C LEU A 166 -4.27 -17.56 5.36
N SER A 167 -4.93 -18.37 6.18
CA SER A 167 -6.02 -19.27 5.75
C SER A 167 -7.20 -18.53 5.13
N ASP A 168 -7.52 -17.33 5.61
CA ASP A 168 -8.59 -16.51 5.06
C ASP A 168 -8.20 -15.88 3.72
N ILE A 169 -6.93 -15.53 3.56
CA ILE A 169 -6.39 -14.99 2.30
C ILE A 169 -6.24 -16.10 1.25
N MET A 170 -5.96 -17.33 1.68
CA MET A 170 -5.90 -18.51 0.80
C MET A 170 -7.28 -19.00 0.34
N ASP A 171 -8.37 -18.57 0.99
CA ASP A 171 -9.71 -18.79 0.47
C ASP A 171 -9.85 -18.10 -0.89
N VAL A 172 -10.20 -18.87 -1.92
CA VAL A 172 -10.18 -18.42 -3.32
C VAL A 172 -11.07 -17.20 -3.53
N GLU A 173 -12.22 -17.13 -2.87
CA GLU A 173 -13.16 -16.03 -3.07
C GLU A 173 -12.71 -14.79 -2.29
N LEU A 174 -12.40 -14.95 -1.00
CA LEU A 174 -11.98 -13.84 -0.14
C LEU A 174 -10.65 -13.24 -0.59
N GLY A 175 -9.65 -14.08 -0.89
CA GLY A 175 -8.33 -13.66 -1.33
C GLY A 175 -8.37 -12.91 -2.65
N ASN A 176 -9.07 -13.44 -3.65
CA ASN A 176 -9.21 -12.80 -4.96
C ASN A 176 -9.98 -11.46 -4.86
N ASN A 177 -11.04 -11.40 -4.08
CA ASN A 177 -11.76 -10.15 -3.84
C ASN A 177 -10.89 -9.13 -3.09
N ALA A 178 -10.12 -9.56 -2.09
CA ALA A 178 -9.24 -8.66 -1.36
C ALA A 178 -8.15 -8.05 -2.26
N ILE A 179 -7.48 -8.86 -3.10
CA ILE A 179 -6.42 -8.35 -3.99
C ILE A 179 -7.00 -7.51 -5.12
N PHE A 180 -8.14 -7.91 -5.69
CA PHE A 180 -8.83 -7.13 -6.70
C PHE A 180 -9.30 -5.79 -6.11
N GLY A 181 -9.92 -5.80 -4.94
CA GLY A 181 -10.34 -4.60 -4.22
C GLY A 181 -9.16 -3.68 -3.89
N LEU A 182 -8.02 -4.22 -3.47
CA LEU A 182 -6.80 -3.44 -3.24
C LEU A 182 -6.33 -2.76 -4.54
N MET A 183 -6.20 -3.53 -5.63
CA MET A 183 -5.79 -2.99 -6.92
C MET A 183 -6.77 -1.94 -7.40
N TYR A 184 -8.08 -2.24 -7.37
CA TYR A 184 -9.16 -1.34 -7.80
C TYR A 184 -9.09 0.02 -7.09
N ASN A 185 -8.80 0.03 -5.79
CA ASN A 185 -8.79 1.25 -4.99
C ASN A 185 -7.41 1.92 -4.89
N ALA A 186 -6.35 1.29 -5.41
CA ALA A 186 -4.97 1.74 -5.24
C ALA A 186 -4.75 3.18 -5.73
N ILE A 187 -5.33 3.55 -6.88
CA ILE A 187 -5.21 4.88 -7.50
C ILE A 187 -5.79 6.02 -6.64
N HIS A 188 -6.66 5.68 -5.67
CA HIS A 188 -7.25 6.65 -4.75
C HIS A 188 -6.43 6.82 -3.45
N ILE A 189 -5.40 5.98 -3.24
CA ILE A 189 -4.52 6.05 -2.06
C ILE A 189 -3.54 7.20 -2.24
N LYS A 190 -3.55 8.18 -1.34
CA LYS A 190 -2.62 9.31 -1.36
C LYS A 190 -1.63 9.19 -0.21
N ALA A 191 -0.47 9.86 -0.30
CA ALA A 191 0.55 9.84 0.75
C ALA A 191 -0.01 10.28 2.13
N ARG A 192 -1.01 11.17 2.14
CA ARG A 192 -1.73 11.61 3.35
C ARG A 192 -2.59 10.53 4.02
N HIS A 193 -2.99 9.48 3.28
CA HIS A 193 -3.72 8.33 3.83
C HIS A 193 -2.73 7.33 4.46
N LEU A 194 -1.52 7.23 3.90
CA LEU A 194 -0.47 6.33 4.38
C LEU A 194 0.19 6.81 5.67
N LEU A 195 0.32 8.13 5.85
CA LEU A 195 1.06 8.74 6.96
C LEU A 195 0.14 9.26 8.07
N PRO A 196 0.60 9.25 9.33
CA PRO A 196 -0.16 9.81 10.44
C PRO A 196 -0.26 11.33 10.33
N ARG A 197 -1.44 11.87 10.62
CA ARG A 197 -1.63 13.33 10.79
C ARG A 197 -2.68 13.65 11.86
N ARG A 198 -3.94 13.27 11.60
CA ARG A 198 -5.05 13.33 12.57
C ARG A 198 -5.62 11.95 12.89
N ARG A 199 -5.13 10.93 12.19
CA ARG A 199 -5.55 9.53 12.25
C ARG A 199 -4.30 8.67 12.09
N VAL A 200 -4.39 7.41 12.50
CA VAL A 200 -3.33 6.42 12.26
C VAL A 200 -3.17 6.21 10.76
N GLY A 201 -1.95 6.15 10.26
CA GLY A 201 -1.68 5.92 8.82
C GLY A 201 -2.04 4.51 8.35
N MET A 202 -2.21 4.35 7.03
CA MET A 202 -2.51 3.07 6.37
C MET A 202 -1.28 2.26 5.95
N LEU A 203 -0.07 2.79 6.13
CA LEU A 203 1.14 2.16 5.60
C LEU A 203 1.41 0.76 6.18
N SER A 204 1.32 0.60 7.50
CA SER A 204 1.52 -0.70 8.17
C SER A 204 0.41 -1.72 7.81
N PRO A 205 -0.89 -1.35 7.80
CA PRO A 205 -1.94 -2.22 7.25
C PRO A 205 -1.70 -2.63 5.80
N LEU A 206 -1.33 -1.69 4.92
CA LEU A 206 -1.05 -1.98 3.52
C LEU A 206 0.10 -2.99 3.38
N ARG A 207 1.20 -2.78 4.11
CA ARG A 207 2.32 -3.72 4.16
C ARG A 207 1.85 -5.11 4.59
N SER A 208 1.09 -5.20 5.68
CA SER A 208 0.62 -6.49 6.19
C SER A 208 -0.26 -7.23 5.18
N VAL A 209 -1.19 -6.53 4.53
CA VAL A 209 -2.04 -7.12 3.48
C VAL A 209 -1.19 -7.63 2.31
N LEU A 210 -0.23 -6.84 1.83
CA LEU A 210 0.66 -7.25 0.73
C LEU A 210 1.54 -8.45 1.11
N GLN A 211 2.05 -8.49 2.34
CA GLN A 211 2.83 -9.62 2.86
C GLN A 211 1.98 -10.91 2.89
N GLN A 212 0.74 -10.84 3.37
CA GLN A 212 -0.16 -11.99 3.40
C GLN A 212 -0.55 -12.44 1.98
N MET A 213 -0.84 -11.51 1.08
CA MET A 213 -1.15 -11.82 -0.33
C MET A 213 0.05 -12.43 -1.07
N HIS A 214 1.27 -12.00 -0.73
CA HIS A 214 2.49 -12.62 -1.25
C HIS A 214 2.65 -14.04 -0.71
N ALA A 215 2.52 -14.24 0.60
CA ALA A 215 2.60 -15.55 1.24
C ALA A 215 1.54 -16.55 0.70
N ALA A 216 0.36 -16.06 0.34
CA ALA A 216 -0.70 -16.86 -0.29
C ALA A 216 -0.50 -17.08 -1.80
N GLY A 217 0.54 -16.52 -2.43
CA GLY A 217 0.82 -16.63 -3.86
C GLY A 217 -0.05 -15.75 -4.78
N LEU A 218 -1.06 -15.05 -4.22
CA LEU A 218 -1.97 -14.18 -4.99
C LEU A 218 -1.25 -13.02 -5.66
N LEU A 219 -0.33 -12.37 -4.94
CA LEU A 219 0.45 -11.26 -5.50
C LEU A 219 1.33 -11.77 -6.66
N GLY A 220 1.94 -12.95 -6.51
CA GLY A 220 2.77 -13.56 -7.55
C GLY A 220 1.98 -13.89 -8.82
N HIS A 221 0.80 -14.50 -8.66
CA HIS A 221 -0.08 -14.82 -9.78
C HIS A 221 -0.51 -13.55 -10.55
N LEU A 222 -0.88 -12.50 -9.82
CA LEU A 222 -1.25 -11.21 -10.40
C LEU A 222 -0.09 -10.59 -11.22
N MET A 223 1.14 -10.69 -10.71
CA MET A 223 2.33 -10.12 -11.34
C MET A 223 2.73 -10.88 -12.60
N LEU A 224 2.66 -12.22 -12.59
CA LEU A 224 2.89 -13.04 -13.79
C LEU A 224 1.90 -12.71 -14.91
N ARG A 225 0.61 -12.59 -14.56
CA ARG A 225 -0.43 -12.21 -15.52
C ARG A 225 -0.15 -10.82 -16.12
N SER A 226 0.20 -9.87 -15.26
CA SER A 226 0.54 -8.50 -15.68
C SER A 226 1.78 -8.45 -16.57
N CYS A 227 2.78 -9.31 -16.32
CA CYS A 227 3.98 -9.42 -17.16
C CYS A 227 3.65 -9.77 -18.60
N SER A 228 2.77 -10.77 -18.80
CA SER A 228 2.32 -11.18 -20.13
C SER A 228 1.61 -10.04 -20.88
N TYR A 229 0.78 -9.24 -20.20
CA TYR A 229 0.10 -8.11 -20.82
C TYR A 229 1.06 -6.97 -21.17
N MET A 230 1.95 -6.58 -20.26
CA MET A 230 2.90 -5.49 -20.51
C MET A 230 3.94 -5.84 -21.57
N LYS A 231 4.32 -7.12 -21.69
CA LYS A 231 5.14 -7.60 -22.83
C LYS A 231 4.50 -7.26 -24.18
N ARG A 232 3.17 -7.28 -24.25
CA ARG A 232 2.38 -6.92 -25.44
C ARG A 232 1.96 -5.45 -25.47
N LEU A 233 2.51 -4.60 -24.60
CA LEU A 233 2.12 -3.19 -24.42
C LEU A 233 0.62 -2.99 -24.11
N VAL A 234 -0.01 -4.01 -23.53
CA VAL A 234 -1.38 -3.95 -23.00
C VAL A 234 -1.29 -3.55 -21.54
N VAL A 235 -1.94 -2.43 -21.20
CA VAL A 235 -1.93 -1.87 -19.84
C VAL A 235 -3.37 -1.77 -19.35
N GLY A 236 -3.71 -2.56 -18.34
CA GLY A 236 -5.00 -2.57 -17.67
C GLY A 236 -5.01 -1.79 -16.37
N HIS A 237 -6.08 -1.94 -15.59
CA HIS A 237 -6.24 -1.28 -14.29
C HIS A 237 -5.19 -1.75 -13.28
N VAL A 238 -4.87 -3.06 -13.29
CA VAL A 238 -3.94 -3.70 -12.36
C VAL A 238 -2.53 -3.13 -12.55
N GLU A 239 -2.02 -3.10 -13.79
CA GLU A 239 -0.69 -2.60 -14.13
C GLU A 239 -0.51 -1.13 -13.71
N ARG A 240 -1.53 -0.30 -13.95
CA ARG A 240 -1.54 1.10 -13.51
C ARG A 240 -1.53 1.22 -11.99
N SER A 241 -2.33 0.40 -11.31
CA SER A 241 -2.44 0.39 -9.85
C SER A 241 -1.13 0.00 -9.18
N MET A 242 -0.46 -1.03 -9.68
CA MET A 242 0.84 -1.47 -9.18
C MET A 242 1.90 -0.40 -9.39
N THR A 243 1.97 0.18 -10.60
CA THR A 243 2.88 1.27 -10.92
C THR A 243 2.63 2.50 -10.05
N TYR A 244 1.36 2.84 -9.84
CA TYR A 244 0.94 3.92 -8.96
C TYR A 244 1.39 3.68 -7.52
N LEU A 245 1.19 2.47 -6.98
CA LEU A 245 1.61 2.13 -5.61
C LEU A 245 3.13 2.26 -5.44
N LEU A 246 3.93 1.84 -6.42
CA LEU A 246 5.39 2.03 -6.40
C LEU A 246 5.75 3.51 -6.35
N VAL A 247 5.25 4.32 -7.28
CA VAL A 247 5.51 5.77 -7.31
C VAL A 247 5.05 6.42 -6.00
N LEU A 248 3.90 5.99 -5.48
CA LEU A 248 3.35 6.45 -4.22
C LEU A 248 4.28 6.15 -3.04
N MET A 249 4.95 5.00 -3.00
CA MET A 249 5.93 4.66 -1.96
C MET A 249 7.09 5.66 -1.95
N GLY A 250 7.69 5.97 -3.11
CA GLY A 250 8.76 6.96 -3.20
C GLY A 250 8.31 8.38 -2.83
N ASN A 251 7.08 8.76 -3.19
CA ASN A 251 6.48 10.04 -2.79
C ASN A 251 6.18 10.09 -1.28
N THR A 252 5.79 8.95 -0.70
CA THR A 252 5.53 8.81 0.73
C THR A 252 6.83 8.91 1.52
N ALA A 253 7.93 8.33 1.04
CA ALA A 253 9.26 8.45 1.64
C ALA A 253 9.72 9.92 1.72
N ARG A 254 9.58 10.67 0.62
CA ARG A 254 9.85 12.13 0.61
C ARG A 254 8.97 12.87 1.62
N ARG A 255 7.70 12.49 1.74
CA ARG A 255 6.78 13.11 2.70
C ARG A 255 7.15 12.79 4.14
N VAL A 256 7.62 11.57 4.44
CA VAL A 256 8.16 11.19 5.75
C VAL A 256 9.33 12.09 6.12
N LEU A 257 10.33 12.20 5.23
CA LEU A 257 11.49 13.07 5.47
C LEU A 257 11.09 14.53 5.67
N TRP A 258 10.15 15.05 4.86
CA TRP A 258 9.62 16.40 5.02
C TRP A 258 8.96 16.61 6.39
N LEU A 259 8.12 15.66 6.85
CA LEU A 259 7.49 15.73 8.17
C LEU A 259 8.53 15.66 9.30
N CYS A 260 9.57 14.83 9.14
CA CYS A 260 10.68 14.73 10.08
C CYS A 260 11.40 16.07 10.23
N ARG A 261 11.74 16.72 9.11
CA ARG A 261 12.40 18.03 9.10
C ARG A 261 11.55 19.16 9.67
N LYS A 262 10.21 19.03 9.62
CA LYS A 262 9.28 19.99 10.20
C LYS A 262 8.98 19.73 11.68
N GLY A 263 9.47 18.63 12.26
CA GLY A 263 9.17 18.24 13.63
C GLY A 263 7.79 17.60 13.81
N ASP A 264 7.03 17.40 12.74
CA ASP A 264 5.70 16.75 12.76
C ASP A 264 5.82 15.22 12.97
N LEU A 265 7.00 14.65 12.72
CA LEU A 265 7.31 13.25 12.94
C LEU A 265 8.69 13.13 13.60
N THR A 266 8.81 12.30 14.65
CA THR A 266 10.11 12.07 15.28
C THR A 266 11.04 11.25 14.36
N PRO A 267 12.37 11.35 14.51
CA PRO A 267 13.30 10.51 13.75
C PRO A 267 13.01 9.01 13.88
N VAL A 268 12.74 8.53 15.09
CA VAL A 268 12.36 7.11 15.35
C VAL A 268 11.12 6.71 14.54
N ARG A 269 10.06 7.51 14.60
CA ARG A 269 8.83 7.24 13.83
C ARG A 269 9.06 7.35 12.33
N SER A 270 9.98 8.20 11.89
CA SER A 270 10.35 8.33 10.48
C SER A 270 11.06 7.09 9.97
N VAL A 271 11.99 6.53 10.75
CA VAL A 271 12.64 5.25 10.45
C VAL A 271 11.60 4.14 10.37
N GLU A 272 10.69 4.01 11.35
CA GLU A 272 9.61 3.00 11.29
C GLU A 272 8.78 3.09 9.99
N LYS A 273 8.45 4.31 9.54
CA LYS A 273 7.68 4.52 8.30
C LYS A 273 8.50 4.20 7.06
N LEU A 274 9.80 4.49 7.05
CA LEU A 274 10.67 4.15 5.93
C LEU A 274 10.94 2.65 5.86
N THR A 275 11.03 1.95 6.99
CA THR A 275 11.04 0.48 7.04
C THR A 275 9.78 -0.09 6.41
N ASP A 276 8.60 0.40 6.79
CA ASP A 276 7.33 -0.05 6.18
C ASP A 276 7.34 0.16 4.65
N ILE A 277 7.88 1.28 4.16
CA ILE A 277 8.00 1.58 2.71
C ILE A 277 8.96 0.62 2.02
N MET A 278 10.16 0.41 2.58
CA MET A 278 11.17 -0.49 2.02
C MET A 278 10.67 -1.92 1.92
N GLU A 279 9.96 -2.40 2.95
CA GLU A 279 9.33 -3.72 2.93
C GLU A 279 8.28 -3.85 1.82
N ILE A 280 7.44 -2.82 1.63
CA ILE A 280 6.49 -2.81 0.51
C ILE A 280 7.23 -2.85 -0.83
N LEU A 281 8.28 -2.04 -1.01
CA LEU A 281 9.09 -2.06 -2.23
C LEU A 281 9.69 -3.45 -2.47
N ARG A 282 10.27 -4.08 -1.43
CA ARG A 282 10.84 -5.42 -1.50
C ARG A 282 9.82 -6.45 -1.98
N LEU A 283 8.60 -6.43 -1.44
CA LEU A 283 7.52 -7.32 -1.87
C LEU A 283 7.19 -7.17 -3.35
N PHE A 284 7.16 -5.93 -3.87
CA PHE A 284 6.91 -5.71 -5.29
C PHE A 284 8.09 -6.13 -6.17
N VAL A 285 9.31 -5.70 -5.86
CA VAL A 285 10.42 -5.71 -6.84
C VAL A 285 11.50 -6.76 -6.59
N ALA A 286 11.54 -7.39 -5.41
CA ALA A 286 12.59 -8.32 -5.00
C ALA A 286 12.03 -9.63 -4.42
N THR A 287 10.91 -10.09 -4.97
CA THR A 287 10.34 -11.42 -4.70
C THR A 287 10.00 -12.13 -6.01
N GLN A 288 10.14 -13.45 -6.07
CA GLN A 288 9.60 -14.23 -7.18
C GLN A 288 8.09 -14.41 -7.02
N PRO A 289 7.32 -14.42 -8.11
CA PRO A 289 7.71 -14.20 -9.52
C PRO A 289 7.77 -12.72 -9.93
N ASN A 290 7.50 -11.80 -9.01
CA ASN A 290 7.30 -10.37 -9.30
C ASN A 290 8.49 -9.71 -10.00
N MET A 291 9.72 -10.15 -9.73
CA MET A 291 10.93 -9.66 -10.39
C MET A 291 10.88 -9.74 -11.92
N GLU A 292 10.25 -10.77 -12.50
CA GLU A 292 10.14 -10.92 -13.95
C GLU A 292 9.32 -9.79 -14.60
N LEU A 293 8.44 -9.15 -13.81
CA LEU A 293 7.68 -7.99 -14.23
C LEU A 293 8.57 -6.77 -14.44
N PHE A 294 9.57 -6.60 -13.58
CA PHE A 294 10.48 -5.46 -13.56
C PHE A 294 11.70 -5.66 -14.47
N GLU A 295 11.75 -6.75 -15.22
CA GLU A 295 12.59 -6.85 -16.42
C GLU A 295 12.05 -5.98 -17.57
N GLU A 296 10.76 -5.62 -17.56
CA GLU A 296 10.22 -4.69 -18.55
C GLU A 296 10.79 -3.29 -18.30
N PRO A 297 11.49 -2.67 -19.28
CA PRO A 297 12.25 -1.44 -19.06
C PRO A 297 11.46 -0.30 -18.40
N GLY A 298 10.17 -0.11 -18.75
CA GLY A 298 9.35 0.96 -18.17
C GLY A 298 9.15 0.79 -16.67
N LEU A 299 8.83 -0.42 -16.23
CA LEU A 299 8.67 -0.70 -14.80
C LEU A 299 9.99 -0.73 -14.07
N CYS A 300 11.06 -1.19 -14.74
CA CYS A 300 12.42 -1.10 -14.25
C CYS A 300 12.78 0.35 -13.88
N GLN A 301 12.53 1.31 -14.78
CA GLN A 301 12.79 2.74 -14.57
C GLN A 301 12.00 3.31 -13.39
N VAL A 302 10.71 2.96 -13.28
CA VAL A 302 9.85 3.37 -12.16
C VAL A 302 10.37 2.81 -10.84
N ALA A 303 10.74 1.52 -10.82
CA ALA A 303 11.27 0.85 -9.64
C ALA A 303 12.61 1.48 -9.22
N ALA A 304 13.58 1.61 -10.13
CA ALA A 304 14.89 2.21 -9.87
C ALA A 304 14.76 3.64 -9.34
N THR A 305 13.95 4.48 -9.97
CA THR A 305 13.69 5.86 -9.51
C THR A 305 13.10 5.89 -8.11
N THR A 306 12.15 4.98 -7.82
CA THR A 306 11.48 4.89 -6.53
C THR A 306 12.44 4.41 -5.44
N ILE A 307 13.27 3.41 -5.74
CA ILE A 307 14.28 2.85 -4.85
C ILE A 307 15.32 3.91 -4.52
N ALA A 308 15.95 4.53 -5.52
CA ALA A 308 16.94 5.58 -5.34
C ALA A 308 16.39 6.72 -4.47
N ARG A 309 15.18 7.20 -4.78
CA ARG A 309 14.51 8.24 -4.01
C ARG A 309 14.27 7.84 -2.55
N THR A 310 13.82 6.60 -2.32
CA THR A 310 13.55 6.09 -0.96
C THR A 310 14.85 5.98 -0.17
N CYS A 311 15.91 5.43 -0.76
CA CYS A 311 17.22 5.30 -0.15
C CYS A 311 17.83 6.66 0.20
N CYS A 312 17.75 7.65 -0.69
CA CYS A 312 18.15 9.03 -0.38
C CYS A 312 17.37 9.61 0.81
N CYS A 313 16.10 9.25 0.98
CA CYS A 313 15.32 9.71 2.14
C CYS A 313 15.77 9.05 3.44
N ILE A 314 16.16 7.77 3.40
CA ILE A 314 16.64 7.00 4.57
C ILE A 314 17.92 7.64 5.13
N VAL A 315 18.93 7.85 4.29
CA VAL A 315 20.23 8.39 4.72
C VAL A 315 20.19 9.87 5.10
N GLN A 316 19.04 10.54 4.90
CA GLN A 316 18.81 11.94 5.28
C GLN A 316 18.02 12.10 6.58
N ILE A 317 17.61 11.00 7.22
CA ILE A 317 17.00 11.07 8.56
C ILE A 317 18.06 11.53 9.57
N PRO A 318 17.75 12.49 10.45
CA PRO A 318 18.70 12.95 11.47
C PRO A 318 19.17 11.78 12.36
N ASP A 319 20.47 11.61 12.46
CA ASP A 319 21.08 10.64 13.36
C ASP A 319 21.06 11.17 14.79
N VAL A 320 20.07 10.73 15.56
CA VAL A 320 19.90 11.07 16.97
C VAL A 320 19.98 9.77 17.79
N PRO A 321 20.51 9.78 19.02
CA PRO A 321 20.77 8.56 19.79
C PRO A 321 19.56 7.61 19.90
N GLN A 322 18.35 8.17 19.95
CA GLN A 322 17.09 7.44 20.06
C GLN A 322 16.73 6.67 18.77
N ALA A 323 17.23 7.10 17.62
CA ALA A 323 16.94 6.54 16.30
C ALA A 323 18.14 5.82 15.66
N SER A 324 19.38 6.08 16.11
CA SER A 324 20.60 5.55 15.50
C SER A 324 20.58 4.03 15.31
N GLN A 325 20.18 3.26 16.32
CA GLN A 325 20.10 1.80 16.22
C GLN A 325 19.06 1.34 15.18
N ALA A 326 17.91 2.01 15.12
CA ALA A 326 16.86 1.70 14.16
C ALA A 326 17.28 2.09 12.73
N LEU A 327 17.95 3.24 12.58
CA LEU A 327 18.50 3.70 11.31
C LEU A 327 19.58 2.74 10.79
N ALA A 328 20.51 2.32 11.66
CA ALA A 328 21.53 1.32 11.32
C ALA A 328 20.92 -0.04 10.91
N LYS A 329 19.80 -0.43 11.54
CA LYS A 329 19.05 -1.63 11.11
C LYS A 329 18.43 -1.43 9.73
N LEU A 330 17.80 -0.28 9.47
CA LEU A 330 17.18 0.02 8.18
C LEU A 330 18.22 0.13 7.04
N VAL A 331 19.41 0.68 7.31
CA VAL A 331 20.50 0.71 6.32
C VAL A 331 20.99 -0.70 5.99
N ARG A 332 21.07 -1.61 6.97
CA ARG A 332 21.35 -3.04 6.71
C ARG A 332 20.24 -3.74 5.93
N GLU A 333 18.98 -3.40 6.18
CA GLU A 333 17.84 -3.91 5.39
C GLU A 333 17.90 -3.41 3.94
N MET A 334 18.29 -2.14 3.74
CA MET A 334 18.56 -1.57 2.42
C MET A 334 19.71 -2.31 1.71
N ASP A 335 20.77 -2.67 2.42
CA ASP A 335 21.90 -3.44 1.89
C ASP A 335 21.46 -4.86 1.46
N SER A 336 20.70 -5.56 2.31
CA SER A 336 20.09 -6.86 1.99
C SER A 336 19.17 -6.79 0.77
N PHE A 337 18.47 -5.67 0.60
CA PHE A 337 17.59 -5.44 -0.54
C PHE A 337 18.39 -5.28 -1.84
N PHE A 338 19.47 -4.49 -1.85
CA PHE A 338 20.38 -4.40 -3.00
C PHE A 338 21.03 -5.75 -3.33
N LEU A 339 21.49 -6.50 -2.32
CA LEU A 339 22.01 -7.85 -2.52
C LEU A 339 20.99 -8.77 -3.21
N THR A 340 19.71 -8.67 -2.82
CA THR A 340 18.64 -9.45 -3.46
C THR A 340 18.48 -9.06 -4.93
N LEU A 341 18.54 -7.76 -5.24
CA LEU A 341 18.47 -7.26 -6.62
C LEU A 341 19.69 -7.68 -7.46
N ILE A 342 20.87 -7.82 -6.84
CA ILE A 342 22.09 -8.31 -7.52
C ILE A 342 21.97 -9.81 -7.82
N VAL A 343 21.66 -10.63 -6.82
CA VAL A 343 21.72 -12.10 -6.92
C VAL A 343 20.60 -12.66 -7.80
N PHE A 344 19.40 -12.07 -7.75
CA PHE A 344 18.20 -12.69 -8.31
C PHE A 344 17.68 -12.04 -9.59
N GLN A 345 18.33 -10.99 -10.12
CA GLN A 345 17.96 -10.47 -11.44
C GLN A 345 18.57 -11.34 -12.54
N LYS A 346 17.73 -12.13 -13.22
CA LYS A 346 18.08 -12.86 -14.46
C LYS A 346 18.77 -11.98 -15.52
N LYS A 347 18.59 -10.64 -15.47
CA LYS A 347 19.18 -9.67 -16.42
C LYS A 347 19.84 -8.42 -15.79
N GLY A 348 19.92 -8.31 -14.47
CA GLY A 348 20.51 -7.12 -13.79
C GLY A 348 19.88 -5.76 -14.14
N THR A 349 18.65 -5.70 -14.65
CA THR A 349 18.08 -4.49 -15.26
C THR A 349 17.87 -3.32 -14.30
N ILE A 350 17.33 -3.56 -13.09
CA ILE A 350 17.12 -2.48 -12.09
C ILE A 350 18.46 -2.00 -11.56
N MET A 351 19.40 -2.92 -11.35
CA MET A 351 20.75 -2.56 -10.92
C MET A 351 21.44 -1.72 -11.98
N GLY A 352 21.42 -2.13 -13.25
CA GLY A 352 21.94 -1.33 -14.35
C GLY A 352 21.28 0.05 -14.43
N GLU A 353 19.95 0.11 -14.38
CA GLU A 353 19.20 1.37 -14.38
C GLU A 353 19.61 2.30 -13.22
N LEU A 354 19.81 1.75 -12.01
CA LEU A 354 20.32 2.49 -10.87
C LEU A 354 21.74 3.02 -11.11
N GLN A 355 22.63 2.18 -11.63
CA GLN A 355 24.04 2.50 -11.87
C GLN A 355 24.23 3.57 -12.93
N TYR A 356 23.49 3.49 -14.04
CA TYR A 356 23.62 4.40 -15.18
C TYR A 356 22.81 5.69 -14.99
N HIS A 357 21.55 5.59 -14.56
CA HIS A 357 20.64 6.75 -14.56
C HIS A 357 20.40 7.36 -13.17
N HIS A 358 20.83 6.68 -12.11
CA HIS A 358 20.74 7.19 -10.74
C HIS A 358 22.10 7.29 -10.02
N ALA A 359 23.20 7.32 -10.79
CA ALA A 359 24.58 7.49 -10.31
C ALA A 359 24.72 8.56 -9.21
N ARG A 360 24.23 9.78 -9.46
CA ARG A 360 24.28 10.89 -8.47
C ARG A 360 23.58 10.56 -7.16
N SER A 361 22.48 9.80 -7.22
CA SER A 361 21.77 9.36 -6.02
C SER A 361 22.58 8.32 -5.26
N LEU A 362 23.21 7.37 -5.98
CA LEU A 362 24.09 6.35 -5.38
C LEU A 362 25.31 6.98 -4.72
N SER A 363 26.01 7.91 -5.38
CA SER A 363 27.15 8.61 -4.79
C SER A 363 26.74 9.42 -3.55
N PHE A 364 25.56 10.04 -3.57
CA PHE A 364 25.02 10.74 -2.40
C PHE A 364 24.73 9.77 -1.24
N ILE A 365 24.14 8.60 -1.54
CA ILE A 365 23.85 7.57 -0.54
C ILE A 365 25.14 7.04 0.08
N ASP A 366 26.13 6.69 -0.74
CA ASP A 366 27.44 6.21 -0.29
C ASP A 366 28.13 7.23 0.64
N GLY A 367 28.20 8.50 0.21
CA GLY A 367 28.78 9.57 1.01
C GLY A 367 28.10 9.71 2.37
N LYS A 368 26.76 9.65 2.41
CA LYS A 368 26.02 9.73 3.67
C LYS A 368 26.19 8.52 4.57
N ILE A 369 26.27 7.31 4.02
CA ILE A 369 26.54 6.09 4.81
C ILE A 369 27.92 6.17 5.47
N LYS A 370 28.93 6.64 4.74
CA LYS A 370 30.29 6.88 5.26
C LYS A 370 30.32 7.94 6.34
N GLU A 371 29.63 9.07 6.14
CA GLU A 371 29.48 10.13 7.17
C GLU A 371 28.84 9.59 8.47
N LEU A 372 27.84 8.71 8.34
CA LEU A 372 27.15 8.08 9.46
C LEU A 372 27.95 6.92 10.11
N GLN A 373 29.14 6.60 9.59
CA GLN A 373 29.95 5.46 10.02
C GLN A 373 29.18 4.12 9.98
N LEU A 374 28.23 4.02 9.06
CA LEU A 374 27.46 2.79 8.83
C LEU A 374 28.16 1.95 7.77
N ALA A 375 28.07 0.64 7.89
CA ALA A 375 28.54 -0.26 6.84
C ALA A 375 27.44 -0.48 5.79
N ALA A 376 27.78 -0.33 4.52
CA ALA A 376 26.99 -0.82 3.39
C ALA A 376 27.92 -1.56 2.42
N PHE A 377 27.62 -2.83 2.18
CA PHE A 377 28.52 -3.72 1.46
C PHE A 377 28.07 -3.97 0.02
N CYS A 378 26.79 -3.74 -0.29
CA CYS A 378 26.15 -4.10 -1.55
C CYS A 378 25.54 -2.91 -2.28
N LEU A 379 25.88 -1.67 -1.90
CA LEU A 379 25.48 -0.49 -2.67
C LEU A 379 26.13 -0.54 -4.06
N PRO A 380 25.36 -0.40 -5.16
CA PRO A 380 25.94 -0.47 -6.49
C PRO A 380 26.85 0.72 -6.79
N GLU A 381 27.95 0.45 -7.49
CA GLU A 381 28.86 1.48 -7.99
C GLU A 381 28.23 2.25 -9.14
N SER A 382 28.35 3.58 -9.10
CA SER A 382 27.90 4.45 -10.19
C SER A 382 28.78 4.25 -11.43
N VAL A 383 28.16 4.10 -12.60
CA VAL A 383 28.88 4.02 -13.87
C VAL A 383 28.75 5.37 -14.60
N ALA A 384 29.85 5.86 -15.19
CA ALA A 384 29.84 7.12 -15.94
C ALA A 384 28.96 7.00 -17.21
N GLU A 385 28.23 8.08 -17.53
CA GLU A 385 27.46 8.16 -18.78
C GLU A 385 28.40 8.11 -19.99
N ARG A 386 28.11 7.24 -20.96
CA ARG A 386 28.80 7.23 -22.26
C ARG A 386 28.34 8.45 -23.06
N GLN A 387 29.28 9.35 -23.39
CA GLN A 387 28.95 10.69 -23.94
C GLN A 387 28.78 10.77 -25.46
N ASP A 388 29.00 9.69 -26.22
CA ASP A 388 29.03 9.76 -27.70
C ASP A 388 27.88 9.00 -28.39
N VAL A 389 26.64 9.17 -27.91
CA VAL A 389 25.47 8.53 -28.56
C VAL A 389 24.88 9.47 -29.61
N PRO A 390 24.74 9.05 -30.89
CA PRO A 390 24.07 9.85 -31.92
C PRO A 390 22.65 10.24 -31.52
N GLU A 391 22.26 11.52 -31.72
CA GLU A 391 20.95 12.04 -31.30
C GLU A 391 19.77 11.22 -31.83
N ARG A 392 19.86 10.70 -33.06
CA ARG A 392 18.82 9.86 -33.68
C ARG A 392 18.58 8.53 -32.97
N PHE A 393 19.54 8.06 -32.17
CA PHE A 393 19.41 6.85 -31.36
C PHE A 393 18.82 7.14 -29.97
N LEU A 394 18.63 8.41 -29.64
CA LEU A 394 18.06 8.85 -28.39
C LEU A 394 16.54 8.95 -28.47
N ASP A 395 15.89 8.51 -27.41
CA ASP A 395 14.47 8.66 -27.20
C ASP A 395 14.10 10.14 -27.11
N SER A 396 13.13 10.58 -27.92
CA SER A 396 12.77 12.00 -28.05
C SER A 396 12.18 12.65 -26.79
N LEU A 397 11.80 11.88 -25.78
CA LEU A 397 11.21 12.40 -24.53
C LEU A 397 12.16 12.29 -23.34
N THR A 398 13.01 11.28 -23.32
CA THR A 398 13.88 10.97 -22.17
C THR A 398 15.35 11.27 -22.46
N GLY A 399 15.74 11.44 -23.72
CA GLY A 399 17.13 11.62 -24.14
C GLY A 399 18.01 10.38 -23.94
N ARG A 400 17.40 9.21 -23.70
CA ARG A 400 18.10 7.95 -23.42
C ARG A 400 18.29 7.15 -24.69
N LEU A 401 19.39 6.40 -24.78
CA LEU A 401 19.60 5.47 -25.87
C LEU A 401 18.44 4.45 -25.95
N MET A 402 17.81 4.34 -27.12
CA MET A 402 16.69 3.43 -27.32
C MET A 402 17.17 1.97 -27.40
N ASP A 403 16.33 1.05 -26.94
CA ASP A 403 16.50 -0.41 -27.10
C ASP A 403 15.53 -0.97 -28.14
N THR A 404 14.32 -0.42 -28.20
CA THR A 404 13.27 -0.81 -29.13
C THR A 404 12.53 0.45 -29.59
N PRO A 405 13.04 1.13 -30.63
CA PRO A 405 12.46 2.37 -31.13
C PRO A 405 11.09 2.14 -31.78
N LEU A 406 10.15 3.03 -31.46
CA LEU A 406 8.77 3.04 -31.94
C LEU A 406 8.41 4.45 -32.39
N GLN A 407 7.69 4.58 -33.50
CA GLN A 407 7.14 5.86 -33.95
C GLN A 407 5.69 6.01 -33.50
N LEU A 408 5.36 7.10 -32.82
CA LEU A 408 3.99 7.42 -32.42
C LEU A 408 3.20 7.93 -33.62
N VAL A 409 2.05 7.31 -33.92
CA VAL A 409 1.25 7.62 -35.12
C VAL A 409 0.77 9.06 -35.13
N PHE A 410 0.34 9.59 -33.99
CA PHE A 410 -0.28 10.92 -33.89
C PHE A 410 0.73 12.08 -33.96
N SER A 411 1.98 11.87 -33.56
CA SER A 411 2.99 12.95 -33.46
C SER A 411 4.21 12.75 -34.35
N GLY A 412 4.37 11.57 -34.95
CA GLY A 412 5.56 11.19 -35.71
C GLY A 412 6.83 11.04 -34.85
N ARG A 413 6.77 11.31 -33.54
CA ARG A 413 7.92 11.24 -32.63
C ARG A 413 8.38 9.80 -32.47
N VAL A 414 9.70 9.62 -32.41
CA VAL A 414 10.34 8.34 -32.14
C VAL A 414 10.63 8.24 -30.65
N VAL A 415 10.10 7.21 -30.00
CA VAL A 415 10.26 6.94 -28.58
C VAL A 415 10.65 5.48 -28.40
N ASP A 416 11.32 5.16 -27.31
CA ASP A 416 11.57 3.80 -26.90
C ASP A 416 10.26 3.12 -26.44
N ARG A 417 10.21 1.80 -26.61
CA ARG A 417 9.17 0.94 -26.04
C ARG A 417 8.95 1.19 -24.55
N CYS A 418 10.03 1.43 -23.81
CA CYS A 418 10.00 1.80 -22.40
C CYS A 418 9.17 3.06 -22.15
N THR A 419 9.50 4.13 -22.87
CA THR A 419 8.84 5.43 -22.78
C THR A 419 7.38 5.33 -23.15
N LEU A 420 7.05 4.57 -24.21
CA LEU A 420 5.65 4.31 -24.56
C LEU A 420 4.89 3.57 -23.45
N LEU A 421 5.51 2.55 -22.84
CA LEU A 421 4.90 1.83 -21.72
C LEU A 421 4.61 2.78 -20.55
N LEU A 422 5.56 3.66 -20.20
CA LEU A 422 5.37 4.69 -19.19
C LEU A 422 4.25 5.66 -19.53
N LEU A 423 4.16 6.10 -20.78
CA LEU A 423 3.05 6.95 -21.26
C LEU A 423 1.71 6.23 -21.11
N LYS A 424 1.60 4.96 -21.51
CA LYS A 424 0.37 4.15 -21.35
C LYS A 424 -0.02 3.94 -19.88
N LEU A 425 0.96 3.78 -19.00
CA LEU A 425 0.77 3.67 -17.55
C LEU A 425 0.30 5.00 -16.92
N ALA A 426 0.80 6.13 -17.43
CA ALA A 426 0.46 7.46 -16.93
C ALA A 426 -0.84 8.03 -17.54
N THR A 427 -1.27 7.54 -18.69
CA THR A 427 -2.45 8.04 -19.41
C THR A 427 -3.73 7.61 -18.71
N ALA A 428 -4.64 8.58 -18.52
CA ALA A 428 -5.96 8.34 -17.96
C ALA A 428 -6.77 7.34 -18.82
N VAL A 429 -7.63 6.59 -18.15
CA VAL A 429 -8.51 5.61 -18.78
C VAL A 429 -9.94 6.03 -18.49
N ASP A 430 -10.81 5.91 -19.47
CA ASP A 430 -12.25 6.00 -19.25
C ASP A 430 -12.70 4.86 -18.32
N GLU A 431 -13.26 5.20 -17.17
CA GLU A 431 -13.61 4.22 -16.12
C GLU A 431 -14.73 3.25 -16.55
N SER A 432 -15.53 3.61 -17.54
CA SER A 432 -16.69 2.83 -18.01
C SER A 432 -16.35 1.87 -19.15
N THR A 433 -15.41 2.25 -20.01
CA THR A 433 -15.04 1.50 -21.22
C THR A 433 -13.66 0.86 -21.13
N GLY A 434 -12.80 1.30 -20.19
CA GLY A 434 -11.42 0.83 -20.07
C GLY A 434 -10.50 1.34 -21.18
N ILE A 435 -10.97 2.27 -22.02
CA ILE A 435 -10.24 2.81 -23.16
C ILE A 435 -9.34 3.96 -22.72
N LEU A 436 -8.12 4.03 -23.27
CA LEU A 436 -7.19 5.13 -23.04
C LEU A 436 -7.80 6.45 -23.56
N MET A 437 -7.69 7.50 -22.74
CA MET A 437 -8.14 8.85 -23.12
C MET A 437 -7.28 9.50 -24.22
N SER A 438 -6.12 8.91 -24.52
CA SER A 438 -5.22 9.37 -25.59
C SER A 438 -4.85 8.22 -26.53
N ASP A 439 -4.85 8.49 -27.83
CA ASP A 439 -4.41 7.54 -28.85
C ASP A 439 -2.88 7.36 -28.78
N LEU A 440 -2.44 6.19 -28.31
CA LEU A 440 -1.04 5.79 -28.20
C LEU A 440 -0.73 4.63 -29.14
N ARG A 441 -1.29 4.66 -30.36
CA ARG A 441 -0.89 3.77 -31.47
C ARG A 441 0.53 4.09 -31.93
N TYR A 442 1.23 3.05 -32.39
CA TYR A 442 2.63 3.11 -32.74
C TYR A 442 2.98 2.19 -33.90
N VAL A 443 4.09 2.50 -34.56
CA VAL A 443 4.72 1.67 -35.60
C VAL A 443 6.13 1.29 -35.13
N PRO A 444 6.51 0.00 -35.07
CA PRO A 444 7.88 -0.40 -34.78
C PRO A 444 8.86 0.08 -35.86
N LEU A 445 10.00 0.64 -35.45
CA LEU A 445 11.07 1.02 -36.37
C LEU A 445 12.18 -0.03 -36.35
N THR A 446 11.99 -1.13 -37.08
CA THR A 446 12.94 -2.26 -37.11
C THR A 446 14.31 -1.86 -37.63
N ASP A 447 14.37 -1.00 -38.64
CA ASP A 447 15.64 -0.61 -39.28
C ASP A 447 16.50 0.21 -38.30
N LEU A 448 15.89 1.20 -37.63
CA LEU A 448 16.56 1.98 -36.59
C LEU A 448 17.02 1.10 -35.41
N LYS A 449 16.27 0.05 -35.08
CA LYS A 449 16.67 -0.90 -34.04
C LYS A 449 17.95 -1.66 -34.42
N GLU A 450 18.06 -2.10 -35.67
CA GLU A 450 19.27 -2.77 -36.17
C GLU A 450 20.46 -1.81 -36.26
N GLU A 451 20.24 -0.55 -36.67
CA GLU A 451 21.28 0.49 -36.64
C GLU A 451 21.83 0.74 -35.22
N ILE A 452 20.93 0.85 -34.23
CA ILE A 452 21.31 1.00 -32.83
C ILE A 452 22.09 -0.23 -32.33
N ARG A 453 21.67 -1.45 -32.72
CA ARG A 453 22.37 -2.68 -32.34
C ARG A 453 23.79 -2.69 -32.91
N ALA A 454 23.95 -2.40 -34.20
CA ALA A 454 25.25 -2.34 -34.85
C ALA A 454 26.17 -1.30 -34.19
N TRP A 455 25.63 -0.12 -33.84
CA TRP A 455 26.36 0.91 -33.11
C TRP A 455 26.80 0.42 -31.72
N LYS A 456 25.89 -0.22 -30.95
CA LYS A 456 26.20 -0.79 -29.62
C LYS A 456 27.33 -1.81 -29.72
N GLU A 457 27.32 -2.69 -30.73
CA GLU A 457 28.34 -3.70 -30.94
C GLU A 457 29.71 -3.10 -31.27
N GLN A 458 29.76 -2.08 -32.13
CA GLN A 458 31.00 -1.36 -32.47
C GLN A 458 31.63 -0.70 -31.22
N HIS A 459 30.79 -0.12 -30.34
CA HIS A 459 31.25 0.60 -29.14
C HIS A 459 31.37 -0.29 -27.88
N HIS A 460 30.96 -1.56 -27.94
CA HIS A 460 31.22 -2.55 -26.88
C HIS A 460 32.52 -3.33 -27.11
N ARG A 461 33.04 -3.36 -28.35
CA ARG A 461 34.32 -4.00 -28.69
C ARG A 461 35.55 -3.13 -28.40
N HIS A 462 35.37 -1.89 -27.95
CA HIS A 462 36.45 -0.98 -27.55
C HIS A 462 36.34 -0.45 -26.11
N PRO A 463 36.47 -1.29 -25.04
CA PRO A 463 36.63 -0.78 -23.68
C PRO A 463 38.09 -0.45 -23.31
N ASP A 464 39.09 -1.04 -23.98
CA ASP A 464 40.52 -0.99 -23.57
C ASP A 464 41.41 -0.14 -24.50
N GLY A 465 40.95 1.05 -24.88
CA GLY A 465 41.66 1.90 -25.84
C GLY A 465 41.63 3.38 -25.51
N ALA A 466 41.94 3.77 -24.27
CA ALA A 466 42.40 5.11 -23.91
C ALA A 466 43.19 5.07 -22.60
#